data_AF-A0A831V0W3-F1
#
_entry.id   AF-A0A831V0W3-F1
#
_cell.length_a   1.000
_cell.length_b   1.000
_cell.length_c   1.000
_cell.angle_alpha   90.00
_cell.angle_beta   90.00
_cell.angle_gamma   90.00
#
_symmetry.space_group_name_H-M   'P 1'
#
loop_
_entity.id
_entity.type
_entity.pdbx_description
1 polymer ?
#
loop_
_entity_poly.entity_id
_entity_poly.type
_entity_poly.pdbx_seq_one_letter_code
_entity_poly.pdbx_strand_id
1 'polypeptide(L)'
;MIELRIVPLGPARFGTRNVASPAVASRDDVWIAPPPSTVLGALGDLLGVRAECPQRGGSPTQAAEDALTALADQLGIRGMWGPLVKIGDKVGIPAMDFAAFPDGSAKKFDKKTRIGLALTERKAARPGYLYRATYLHPRRVAYIYYVDGLTAIRPTAVRLGGEGRS
;
A
#
# COMPACT_ATOMS: atom_id res chain seq x y z
N MET A 1 6.44 -18.46 11.82
CA MET A 1 6.24 -17.82 10.50
C MET A 1 4.88 -18.18 9.91
N ILE A 2 4.15 -17.19 9.40
CA ILE A 2 2.84 -17.33 8.73
C ILE A 2 2.89 -16.74 7.30
N GLU A 3 2.06 -17.25 6.40
CA GLU A 3 1.81 -16.63 5.09
C GLU A 3 0.65 -15.64 5.22
N LEU A 4 0.93 -14.35 5.03
CA LEU A 4 -0.08 -13.30 4.92
C LEU A 4 -0.41 -13.09 3.44
N ARG A 5 -1.67 -13.32 3.08
CA ARG A 5 -2.18 -13.14 1.72
C ARG A 5 -3.16 -11.97 1.66
N ILE A 6 -2.83 -10.97 0.85
CA ILE A 6 -3.60 -9.74 0.67
C ILE A 6 -4.26 -9.78 -0.72
N VAL A 7 -5.58 -9.67 -0.77
CA VAL A 7 -6.34 -9.66 -2.03
C VAL A 7 -7.11 -8.35 -2.14
N PRO A 8 -6.78 -7.48 -3.11
CA PRO A 8 -7.53 -6.24 -3.32
C PRO A 8 -8.99 -6.53 -3.68
N LEU A 9 -9.93 -5.85 -3.03
CA LEU A 9 -11.37 -6.00 -3.31
C LEU A 9 -11.83 -5.16 -4.50
N GLY A 10 -10.95 -4.30 -5.04
CA GLY A 10 -11.19 -3.52 -6.24
C GLY A 10 -9.89 -2.87 -6.73
N PRO A 11 -9.98 -1.73 -7.45
CA PRO A 11 -8.79 -0.95 -7.77
C PRO A 11 -7.94 -0.71 -6.52
N ALA A 12 -6.62 -0.80 -6.61
CA ALA A 12 -5.71 -0.60 -5.49
C ALA A 12 -4.85 0.65 -5.72
N ARG A 13 -4.38 1.28 -4.65
CA ARG A 13 -3.51 2.46 -4.73
C ARG A 13 -2.42 2.41 -3.67
N PHE A 14 -1.22 2.04 -4.10
CA PHE A 14 -0.01 2.08 -3.29
C PHE A 14 0.86 3.22 -3.84
N GLY A 15 0.63 4.45 -3.37
CA GLY A 15 1.29 5.63 -3.92
C GLY A 15 2.82 5.53 -3.85
N THR A 16 3.52 5.92 -4.91
CA THR A 16 4.99 5.97 -4.91
C THR A 16 5.55 7.15 -4.12
N ARG A 17 4.70 8.17 -3.89
CA ARG A 17 5.04 9.41 -3.18
C ARG A 17 3.77 10.04 -2.62
N ASN A 18 3.94 10.91 -1.63
CA ASN A 18 2.87 11.79 -1.19
C ASN A 18 2.63 12.88 -2.24
N VAL A 19 1.38 13.06 -2.65
CA VAL A 19 0.98 14.12 -3.58
C VAL A 19 0.46 15.30 -2.76
N ALA A 20 1.37 16.15 -2.29
CA ALA A 20 1.02 17.26 -1.41
C ALA A 20 0.63 18.56 -2.15
N SER A 21 0.80 18.63 -3.47
CA SER A 21 0.47 19.83 -4.24
C SER A 21 -0.01 19.53 -5.67
N PRO A 22 -0.76 20.45 -6.31
CA PRO A 22 -1.22 20.29 -7.69
C PRO A 22 -0.10 20.05 -8.69
N ALA A 23 1.08 20.65 -8.49
CA ALA A 23 2.25 20.44 -9.35
C ALA A 23 2.73 18.98 -9.33
N VAL A 24 2.62 18.30 -8.18
CA VAL A 24 3.02 16.90 -7.99
C VAL A 24 1.93 15.92 -8.49
N ALA A 25 0.66 16.33 -8.55
CA ALA A 25 -0.44 15.49 -9.02
C ALA A 25 -0.29 15.05 -10.49
N SER A 26 0.42 15.86 -11.30
CA SER A 26 0.77 15.49 -12.68
C SER A 26 1.68 14.26 -12.78
N ARG A 27 2.46 13.97 -11.73
CA ARG A 27 3.44 12.86 -11.66
C ARG A 27 3.00 11.72 -10.76
N ASP A 28 1.71 11.66 -10.44
CA ASP A 28 1.16 10.62 -9.59
C ASP A 28 1.25 9.22 -10.24
N ASP A 29 1.82 8.28 -9.49
CA ASP A 29 2.00 6.88 -9.88
C ASP A 29 1.97 5.96 -8.66
N VAL A 30 1.78 4.66 -8.91
CA VAL A 30 1.60 3.62 -7.91
C VAL A 30 2.60 2.48 -8.06
N TRP A 31 3.04 1.95 -6.92
CA TRP A 31 3.67 0.64 -6.80
C TRP A 31 2.65 -0.44 -7.19
N ILE A 32 3.09 -1.52 -7.84
CA ILE A 32 2.21 -2.63 -8.22
C ILE A 32 1.87 -3.58 -7.06
N ALA A 33 2.63 -3.50 -5.97
CA ALA A 33 2.42 -4.22 -4.72
C ALA A 33 2.60 -3.24 -3.55
N PRO A 34 1.92 -3.44 -2.41
CA PRO A 34 2.12 -2.58 -1.25
C PRO A 34 3.58 -2.69 -0.77
N PRO A 35 4.21 -1.62 -0.28
CA PRO A 35 5.48 -1.76 0.43
C PRO A 35 5.26 -2.34 1.84
N PRO A 36 6.28 -2.98 2.46
CA PRO A 36 6.16 -3.55 3.81
C PRO A 36 5.62 -2.56 4.85
N SER A 37 6.02 -1.29 4.78
CA SER A 37 5.53 -0.23 5.67
C SER A 37 4.02 0.00 5.57
N THR A 38 3.43 -0.12 4.36
CA THR A 38 1.98 -0.03 4.16
C THR A 38 1.26 -1.21 4.77
N VAL A 39 1.84 -2.41 4.69
CA VAL A 39 1.28 -3.62 5.31
C VAL A 39 1.35 -3.54 6.84
N LEU A 40 2.49 -3.12 7.38
CA LEU A 40 2.65 -2.90 8.82
C LEU A 40 1.64 -1.89 9.36
N GLY A 41 1.46 -0.75 8.68
CA GLY A 41 0.46 0.24 9.05
C GLY A 41 -0.96 -0.32 9.07
N ALA A 42 -1.34 -1.13 8.07
CA ALA A 42 -2.65 -1.76 8.02
C ALA A 42 -2.85 -2.85 9.09
N LEU A 43 -1.80 -3.62 9.41
CA LEU A 43 -1.83 -4.59 10.51
C LEU A 43 -1.96 -3.89 11.87
N GLY A 44 -1.25 -2.78 12.07
CA GLY A 44 -1.37 -1.93 13.25
C GLY A 44 -2.79 -1.43 13.44
N ASP A 45 -3.36 -0.80 12.41
CA ASP A 45 -4.75 -0.30 12.44
C ASP A 45 -5.76 -1.43 12.74
N LEU A 46 -5.63 -2.58 12.07
CA LEU A 46 -6.49 -3.74 12.30
C LEU A 46 -6.43 -4.26 13.75
N LEU A 47 -5.24 -4.29 14.34
CA LEU A 47 -5.00 -4.86 15.67
C LEU A 47 -5.07 -3.81 16.79
N GLY A 48 -5.44 -2.56 16.46
CA GLY A 48 -5.56 -1.47 17.42
C GLY A 48 -4.22 -0.96 17.95
N VAL A 49 -3.12 -1.26 17.26
CA VAL A 49 -1.76 -0.87 17.62
C VAL A 49 -1.39 0.40 16.85
N ARG A 50 -1.04 1.46 17.58
CA ARG A 50 -0.65 2.74 16.99
C ARG A 50 0.78 3.07 17.36
N ALA A 51 1.58 3.44 16.37
CA ALA A 51 2.87 4.07 16.58
C ALA A 51 2.72 5.58 16.42
N GLU A 52 3.17 6.32 17.43
CA GLU A 52 3.31 7.77 17.32
C GLU A 52 4.65 8.06 16.66
N CYS A 53 4.65 8.92 15.63
CA CYS A 53 5.89 9.38 15.05
C CYS A 53 6.54 10.38 16.01
N PRO A 54 7.69 10.06 16.64
CA PRO A 54 8.26 10.91 17.66
C PRO A 54 8.65 12.26 17.04
N GLN A 55 8.11 13.36 17.57
CA GLN A 55 8.43 14.72 17.09
C GLN A 55 9.81 15.24 17.51
N ARG A 56 10.71 14.36 17.97
CA ARG A 56 12.00 14.77 18.54
C ARG A 56 13.04 14.96 17.45
N GLY A 57 13.45 16.20 17.21
CA GLY A 57 14.78 16.72 16.82
C GLY A 57 15.66 16.04 15.74
N GLY A 58 15.30 14.88 15.23
CA GLY A 58 16.02 14.09 14.22
C GLY A 58 15.44 14.27 12.82
N SER A 59 16.00 13.53 11.85
CA SER A 59 15.46 13.55 10.49
C SER A 59 14.06 12.90 10.48
N PRO A 60 13.10 13.44 9.70
CA PRO A 60 11.76 12.85 9.59
C PRO A 60 11.77 11.38 9.14
N THR A 61 12.78 10.98 8.35
CA THR A 61 12.97 9.60 7.91
C THR A 61 13.29 8.68 9.08
N GLN A 62 14.25 9.05 9.93
CA GLN A 62 14.62 8.24 11.10
C GLN A 62 13.43 8.07 12.05
N ALA A 63 12.70 9.16 12.33
CA ALA A 63 11.52 9.09 13.19
C ALA A 63 10.44 8.15 12.63
N ALA A 64 10.26 8.11 11.31
CA ALA A 64 9.32 7.19 10.67
C ALA A 64 9.79 5.72 10.73
N GLU A 65 11.09 5.47 10.57
CA GLU A 65 11.69 4.14 10.70
C GLU A 65 11.59 3.62 12.15
N ASP A 66 11.88 4.46 13.13
CA ASP A 66 11.75 4.13 14.55
C ASP A 66 10.30 3.81 14.91
N ALA A 67 9.34 4.59 14.40
CA ALA A 67 7.91 4.33 14.59
C ALA A 67 7.46 3.02 13.95
N LEU A 68 7.96 2.67 12.77
CA LEU A 68 7.69 1.38 12.12
C LEU A 68 8.30 0.21 12.88
N THR A 69 9.49 0.39 13.45
CA THR A 69 10.17 -0.61 14.28
C THR A 69 9.38 -0.87 15.56
N ALA A 70 9.00 0.20 16.27
CA ALA A 70 8.15 0.09 17.46
C ALA A 70 6.79 -0.56 17.16
N LEU A 71 6.21 -0.28 15.99
CA LEU A 71 4.98 -0.93 15.53
C LEU A 71 5.19 -2.43 15.33
N ALA A 72 6.28 -2.83 14.67
CA ALA A 72 6.61 -4.23 14.47
C ALA A 72 6.80 -4.96 15.80
N ASP A 73 7.52 -4.35 16.76
CA ASP A 73 7.75 -4.90 18.10
C ASP A 73 6.43 -5.13 18.86
N GLN A 74 5.52 -4.14 18.85
CA GLN A 74 4.21 -4.25 19.50
C GLN A 74 3.32 -5.32 18.86
N LEU A 75 3.46 -5.54 17.55
CA LEU A 75 2.78 -6.61 16.83
C LEU A 75 3.45 -7.99 17.01
N GLY A 76 4.59 -8.05 17.70
CA GLY A 76 5.39 -9.25 17.88
C GLY A 76 6.12 -9.70 16.60
N ILE A 77 6.22 -8.84 15.59
CA ILE A 77 6.82 -9.17 14.29
C ILE A 77 8.34 -9.13 14.40
N ARG A 78 8.99 -10.28 14.20
CA ARG A 78 10.46 -10.42 14.19
C ARG A 78 11.06 -10.29 12.79
N GLY A 79 10.25 -10.49 11.76
CA GLY A 79 10.68 -10.42 10.37
C GLY A 79 9.50 -10.44 9.40
N MET A 80 9.65 -9.74 8.28
CA MET A 80 8.68 -9.70 7.18
C MET A 80 9.43 -9.81 5.86
N TRP A 81 9.06 -10.80 5.03
CA TRP A 81 9.64 -11.03 3.71
C TRP A 81 8.57 -10.89 2.63
N GLY A 82 8.89 -10.18 1.55
CA GLY A 82 8.00 -9.90 0.43
C GLY A 82 8.13 -8.45 -0.07
N PRO A 83 7.21 -7.97 -0.92
CA PRO A 83 6.06 -8.71 -1.46
C PRO A 83 6.43 -9.70 -2.57
N LEU A 84 5.74 -10.83 -2.60
CA LEU A 84 5.54 -11.63 -3.82
C LEU A 84 4.16 -11.36 -4.40
N VAL A 85 4.01 -11.57 -5.71
CA VAL A 85 2.74 -11.40 -6.42
C VAL A 85 2.29 -12.76 -6.95
N LYS A 86 1.10 -13.20 -6.54
CA LYS A 86 0.44 -14.39 -7.10
C LYS A 86 -0.62 -13.98 -8.12
N ILE A 87 -0.55 -14.53 -9.33
CA ILE A 87 -1.51 -14.31 -10.41
C ILE A 87 -1.93 -15.66 -10.97
N GLY A 88 -3.17 -16.08 -10.68
CA GLY A 88 -3.57 -17.47 -10.89
C GLY A 88 -2.67 -18.41 -10.08
N ASP A 89 -2.05 -19.38 -10.74
CA ASP A 89 -1.14 -20.34 -10.11
C ASP A 89 0.33 -19.91 -10.13
N LYS A 90 0.66 -18.79 -10.78
CA LYS A 90 2.04 -18.29 -10.85
C LYS A 90 2.35 -17.37 -9.68
N VAL A 91 3.53 -17.53 -9.09
CA VAL A 91 4.10 -16.61 -8.09
C VAL A 91 5.33 -15.94 -8.68
N GLY A 92 5.38 -14.62 -8.59
CA GLY A 92 6.42 -13.79 -9.18
C GLY A 92 6.87 -12.65 -8.27
N ILE A 93 7.94 -11.99 -8.69
CA ILE A 93 8.54 -10.86 -7.99
C ILE A 93 8.01 -9.56 -8.62
N PRO A 94 7.45 -8.64 -7.82
CA PRO A 94 7.02 -7.34 -8.33
C PRO A 94 8.22 -6.45 -8.68
N ALA A 95 8.19 -5.86 -9.87
CA ALA A 95 9.03 -4.74 -10.29
C ALA A 95 8.19 -3.45 -10.34
N MET A 96 8.71 -2.38 -10.98
CA MET A 96 8.01 -1.08 -11.06
C MET A 96 6.63 -1.17 -11.74
N ASP A 97 6.52 -1.86 -12.87
CA ASP A 97 5.33 -1.89 -13.73
C ASP A 97 4.81 -3.29 -14.06
N PHE A 98 5.56 -4.33 -13.68
CA PHE A 98 5.26 -5.72 -14.02
C PHE A 98 5.69 -6.67 -12.91
N ALA A 99 5.10 -7.87 -12.88
CA ALA A 99 5.63 -8.99 -12.11
C ALA A 99 6.45 -9.90 -13.04
N ALA A 100 7.66 -10.25 -12.60
CA ALA A 100 8.52 -11.24 -13.26
C ALA A 100 8.30 -12.62 -12.63
N PHE A 101 8.25 -13.66 -13.45
CA PHE A 101 8.02 -15.04 -13.01
C PHE A 101 9.28 -15.90 -13.23
N PRO A 102 9.45 -17.00 -12.46
CA PRO A 102 10.61 -17.89 -12.60
C PRO A 102 10.75 -18.54 -13.97
N ASP A 103 9.67 -18.64 -14.75
CA ASP A 103 9.67 -19.16 -16.13
C ASP A 103 10.15 -18.13 -17.17
N GLY A 104 10.65 -16.97 -16.73
CA GLY A 104 11.11 -15.88 -17.58
C GLY A 104 9.98 -15.01 -18.15
N SER A 105 8.71 -15.36 -17.92
CA SER A 105 7.60 -14.52 -18.34
C SER A 105 7.43 -13.29 -17.44
N ALA A 106 6.84 -12.24 -17.99
CA ALA A 106 6.51 -11.03 -17.24
C ALA A 106 5.06 -10.60 -17.53
N LYS A 107 4.37 -10.08 -16.51
CA LYS A 107 3.02 -9.55 -16.65
C LYS A 107 2.94 -8.10 -16.19
N LYS A 108 2.61 -7.21 -17.12
CA LYS A 108 2.36 -5.79 -16.84
C LYS A 108 1.05 -5.60 -16.08
N PHE A 109 1.03 -4.63 -15.17
CA PHE A 109 -0.16 -4.24 -14.44
C PHE A 109 -0.89 -3.08 -15.12
N ASP A 110 -2.22 -3.19 -15.20
CA ASP A 110 -3.07 -2.13 -15.71
C ASP A 110 -3.17 -1.00 -14.68
N LYS A 111 -2.57 0.14 -15.02
CA LYS A 111 -2.69 1.41 -14.30
C LYS A 111 -3.74 2.27 -14.99
N LYS A 112 -4.72 2.80 -14.23
CA LYS A 112 -5.69 3.77 -14.74
C LYS A 112 -5.71 5.00 -13.86
N THR A 113 -5.67 6.16 -14.52
CA THR A 113 -5.84 7.45 -13.87
C THR A 113 -7.33 7.75 -13.67
N ARG A 114 -7.67 8.33 -12.52
CA ARG A 114 -8.95 8.99 -12.25
C ARG A 114 -8.70 10.44 -11.88
N ILE A 115 -9.64 11.30 -12.27
CA ILE A 115 -9.66 12.71 -11.89
C ILE A 115 -10.81 12.88 -10.91
N GLY A 116 -10.55 13.54 -9.80
CA GLY A 116 -11.57 13.91 -8.82
C GLY A 116 -11.55 15.40 -8.56
N LEU A 117 -12.67 15.92 -8.09
CA LEU A 117 -12.81 17.31 -7.67
C LEU A 117 -13.68 17.39 -6.42
N ALA A 118 -13.45 18.41 -5.59
CA ALA A 118 -14.39 18.75 -4.52
C ALA A 118 -15.47 19.70 -5.04
N LEU A 119 -16.70 19.51 -4.59
CA LEU A 119 -17.82 20.40 -4.89
C LEU A 119 -18.05 21.40 -3.75
N THR A 120 -18.55 22.58 -4.09
CA THR A 120 -19.14 23.52 -3.13
C THR A 120 -20.56 23.09 -2.80
N GLU A 121 -21.17 23.71 -1.79
CA GLU A 121 -22.58 23.51 -1.43
C GLU A 121 -23.54 23.78 -2.60
N ARG A 122 -23.12 24.63 -3.55
CA ARG A 122 -23.89 24.96 -4.76
C ARG A 122 -23.65 24.00 -5.93
N LYS A 123 -23.01 22.85 -5.69
CA LYS A 123 -22.64 21.86 -6.71
C LYS A 123 -21.73 22.40 -7.82
N ALA A 124 -20.97 23.45 -7.54
CA ALA A 124 -19.92 23.96 -8.44
C ALA A 124 -18.56 23.37 -8.02
N ALA A 125 -17.60 23.31 -8.95
CA ALA A 125 -16.24 22.88 -8.62
C ALA A 125 -15.58 23.86 -7.63
N ARG A 126 -15.02 23.34 -6.54
CA ARG A 126 -14.31 24.15 -5.54
C ARG A 126 -12.93 24.56 -6.11
N PRO A 127 -12.60 25.86 -6.16
CA PRO A 127 -11.33 26.33 -6.70
C PRO A 127 -10.14 25.70 -5.98
N GLY A 128 -9.20 25.13 -6.75
CA GLY A 128 -7.97 24.52 -6.22
C GLY A 128 -8.09 23.05 -5.75
N TYR A 129 -9.28 22.44 -5.83
CA TYR A 129 -9.51 21.06 -5.35
C TYR A 129 -9.66 20.03 -6.49
N LEU A 130 -9.02 20.27 -7.63
CA LEU A 130 -8.89 19.27 -8.69
C LEU A 130 -7.69 18.37 -8.41
N TYR A 131 -7.88 17.05 -8.42
CA TYR A 131 -6.79 16.10 -8.20
C TYR A 131 -6.81 14.94 -9.19
N ARG A 132 -5.64 14.34 -9.36
CA ARG A 132 -5.39 13.18 -10.21
C ARG A 132 -4.83 12.06 -9.35
N ALA A 133 -5.39 10.86 -9.51
CA ALA A 133 -4.92 9.67 -8.82
C ALA A 133 -4.88 8.46 -9.78
N THR A 134 -3.74 7.80 -9.85
CA THR A 134 -3.48 6.55 -10.55
C THR A 134 -3.81 5.38 -9.65
N TYR A 135 -4.45 4.36 -10.21
CA TYR A 135 -4.87 3.14 -9.53
C TYR A 135 -4.46 1.91 -10.32
N LEU A 136 -4.03 0.88 -9.62
CA LEU A 136 -3.92 -0.47 -10.18
C LEU A 136 -5.32 -1.08 -10.32
N HIS A 137 -5.52 -1.90 -11.35
CA HIS A 137 -6.72 -2.72 -11.50
C HIS A 137 -6.36 -4.21 -11.45
N PRO A 138 -5.93 -4.71 -10.28
CA PRO A 138 -5.52 -6.10 -10.15
C PRO A 138 -6.70 -7.04 -10.44
N ARG A 139 -6.49 -8.05 -11.28
CA ARG A 139 -7.46 -9.12 -11.56
C ARG A 139 -6.88 -10.45 -11.13
N ARG A 140 -7.53 -11.12 -10.17
CA ARG A 140 -7.08 -12.40 -9.61
C ARG A 140 -5.63 -12.34 -9.12
N VAL A 141 -5.29 -11.25 -8.43
CA VAL A 141 -3.96 -11.00 -7.86
C VAL A 141 -4.04 -11.14 -6.35
N ALA A 142 -3.06 -11.79 -5.75
CA ALA A 142 -2.80 -11.72 -4.33
C ALA A 142 -1.35 -11.27 -4.08
N TYR A 143 -1.14 -10.45 -3.07
CA TYR A 143 0.19 -10.10 -2.57
C TYR A 143 0.51 -11.00 -1.38
N ILE A 144 1.68 -11.61 -1.39
CA ILE A 144 2.11 -12.59 -0.39
C ILE A 144 3.28 -12.01 0.40
N TYR A 145 3.15 -12.10 1.72
CA TYR A 145 4.23 -11.85 2.67
C TYR A 145 4.40 -13.07 3.56
N TYR A 146 5.64 -13.37 3.92
CA TYR A 146 5.93 -14.26 5.03
C TYR A 146 6.24 -13.40 6.24
N VAL A 147 5.56 -13.64 7.35
CA VAL A 147 5.71 -12.84 8.57
C VAL A 147 6.05 -13.76 9.73
N ASP A 148 7.12 -13.46 10.45
CA ASP A 148 7.49 -14.19 11.65
C ASP A 148 7.11 -13.44 12.92
N GLY A 149 6.58 -14.19 13.90
CA GLY A 149 6.13 -13.66 15.19
C GLY A 149 4.72 -13.05 15.24
N LEU A 150 4.10 -12.77 14.09
CA LEU A 150 2.71 -12.27 14.03
C LEU A 150 1.69 -13.32 14.49
N THR A 151 0.79 -12.93 15.38
CA THR A 151 -0.36 -13.76 15.78
C THR A 151 -1.29 -13.99 14.60
N ALA A 152 -1.78 -15.23 14.43
CA ALA A 152 -2.66 -15.57 13.32
C ALA A 152 -3.94 -14.72 13.34
N ILE A 153 -4.27 -14.14 12.18
CA ILE A 153 -5.41 -13.25 11.99
C ILE A 153 -6.45 -13.98 11.14
N ARG A 154 -7.72 -13.86 11.49
CA ARG A 154 -8.81 -14.38 10.66
C ARG A 154 -8.91 -13.57 9.36
N PRO A 155 -9.29 -14.18 8.21
CA PRO A 155 -9.55 -13.45 6.99
C PRO A 155 -10.55 -12.32 7.23
N THR A 156 -10.16 -11.10 6.89
CA THR A 156 -10.95 -9.89 7.12
C THR A 156 -10.63 -8.83 6.07
N ALA A 157 -11.56 -7.90 5.86
CA ALA A 157 -11.34 -6.73 5.02
C ALA A 157 -10.67 -5.63 5.84
N VAL A 158 -9.61 -5.03 5.28
CA VAL A 158 -8.88 -3.92 5.90
C VAL A 158 -8.81 -2.73 4.94
N ARG A 159 -8.47 -1.55 5.46
CA ARG A 159 -8.01 -0.46 4.61
C ARG A 159 -6.54 -0.70 4.29
N LEU A 160 -6.17 -0.64 3.01
CA LEU A 160 -4.79 -0.82 2.58
C LEU A 160 -4.44 0.13 1.45
N GLY A 161 -3.36 0.89 1.64
CA GLY A 161 -2.92 1.93 0.71
C GLY A 161 -3.66 3.25 0.90
N GLY A 162 -3.72 4.07 -0.15
CA GLY A 162 -4.32 5.41 -0.11
C GLY A 162 -5.79 5.43 -0.54
N GLU A 163 -6.43 6.61 -0.54
CA GLU A 163 -7.76 6.88 -1.12
C GLU A 163 -8.89 5.92 -0.66
N GLY A 164 -8.81 5.43 0.58
CA GLY A 164 -9.85 4.57 1.16
C GLY A 164 -10.05 3.24 0.42
N ARG A 165 -8.98 2.64 -0.12
CA ARG A 165 -9.03 1.32 -0.77
C ARG A 165 -8.95 0.18 0.25
N SER A 166 -9.41 -1.00 -0.18
CA SER A 166 -9.50 -2.24 0.59
C SER A 166 -9.09 -3.44 -0.24
#